data_AF-A0AAN8FJT2-F1
#
_entry.id   AF-A0AAN8FJT2-F1
#
_cell.length_a   1.000
_cell.length_b   1.000
_cell.length_c   1.000
_cell.angle_alpha   90.00
_cell.angle_beta   90.00
_cell.angle_gamma   90.00
#
_symmetry.space_group_name_H-M   'P 1'
#
loop_
_entity.id
_entity.type
_entity.pdbx_description
1 polymer ?
#
loop_
_entity_poly.entity_id
_entity_poly.type
_entity_poly.pdbx_seq_one_letter_code
_entity_poly.pdbx_strand_id
1 'polypeptide(L)'
;MQWLIWKRWKYFKDELGQMRRQLARSGLRRYLYITATVLLLFLMYRWFIRRPEFNEKYGYRGEVMRPDVATAPKLNTVKLEIYMESMCPDTSRFMHQQLMKAWSLLSGTGRVELVIVPFGKARCTAIGNDDFECSCQHQSNECILNQLMNCVIDRVGFPDKVVPIIDCIQGKPNLAYALQSCIARNALLNQA
;
A
#
# COMPACT_ATOMS: atom_id res chain seq x y z
N MET A 1 69.49 -21.14 -33.79
CA MET A 1 68.41 -21.41 -32.79
C MET A 1 67.43 -20.23 -32.58
N GLN A 2 67.86 -18.97 -32.73
CA GLN A 2 67.01 -17.79 -32.46
C GLN A 2 65.86 -17.54 -33.48
N TRP A 3 66.01 -17.95 -34.74
CA TRP A 3 65.00 -17.68 -35.78
C TRP A 3 63.71 -18.49 -35.61
N LEU A 4 63.82 -19.72 -35.08
CA LEU A 4 62.65 -20.57 -34.77
C LEU A 4 61.83 -20.01 -33.60
N ILE A 5 62.49 -19.39 -32.62
CA ILE A 5 61.83 -18.75 -31.48
C ILE A 5 61.04 -17.52 -31.94
N TRP A 6 61.61 -16.72 -32.84
CA TRP A 6 60.95 -15.52 -33.36
C TRP A 6 59.73 -15.84 -34.24
N LYS A 7 59.84 -16.86 -35.10
CA LYS A 7 58.69 -17.39 -35.87
C LYS A 7 57.58 -17.91 -34.96
N ARG A 8 57.94 -18.66 -33.91
CA ARG A 8 56.98 -19.20 -32.94
C ARG A 8 56.30 -18.09 -32.13
N TRP A 9 57.02 -17.03 -31.77
CA TRP A 9 56.46 -15.87 -31.07
C TRP A 9 55.52 -15.04 -31.96
N LYS A 10 55.87 -14.83 -33.23
CA LYS A 10 54.99 -14.14 -34.18
C LYS A 10 53.68 -14.89 -34.40
N TYR A 11 53.77 -16.21 -34.62
CA TYR A 11 52.61 -17.09 -34.76
C TYR A 11 51.70 -17.03 -33.53
N PHE A 12 52.28 -17.12 -32.33
CA PHE A 12 51.54 -17.02 -31.07
C PHE A 12 50.85 -15.65 -30.85
N LYS A 13 51.51 -14.56 -31.27
CA LYS A 13 50.94 -13.20 -31.20
C LYS A 13 49.72 -13.03 -32.12
N ASP A 14 49.77 -13.63 -33.30
CA ASP A 14 48.67 -13.58 -34.28
C ASP A 14 47.46 -14.42 -33.82
N GLU A 15 47.66 -15.59 -33.20
CA GLU A 15 46.60 -16.41 -32.61
C GLU A 15 45.90 -15.70 -31.44
N LEU A 16 46.67 -15.10 -30.52
CA LEU A 16 46.11 -14.28 -29.43
C LEU A 16 45.29 -13.08 -29.97
N GLY A 17 45.73 -12.48 -31.07
CA GLY A 17 44.99 -11.41 -31.73
C GLY A 17 43.66 -11.88 -32.35
N GLN A 18 43.63 -13.06 -32.97
CA GLN A 18 42.41 -13.66 -33.52
C GLN A 18 41.42 -14.03 -32.40
N MET A 19 41.91 -14.62 -31.32
CA MET A 19 41.11 -15.03 -30.16
C MET A 19 40.48 -13.82 -29.44
N ARG A 20 41.24 -12.73 -29.25
CA ARG A 20 40.71 -11.45 -28.74
C ARG A 20 39.63 -10.85 -29.63
N ARG A 21 39.78 -10.91 -30.96
CA ARG A 21 38.75 -10.44 -31.92
C ARG A 21 37.49 -11.28 -31.89
N GLN A 22 37.60 -12.60 -31.70
CA GLN A 22 36.45 -13.49 -31.55
C GLN A 22 35.68 -13.25 -30.24
N LEU A 23 36.41 -13.06 -29.12
CA LEU A 23 35.82 -12.69 -27.82
C LEU A 23 35.14 -11.31 -27.86
N ALA A 24 35.72 -10.33 -28.55
CA ALA A 24 35.09 -9.03 -28.75
C ALA A 24 33.82 -9.11 -29.62
N ARG A 25 33.83 -9.94 -30.67
CA ARG A 25 32.65 -10.18 -31.52
C ARG A 25 31.53 -10.91 -30.78
N SER A 26 31.85 -11.86 -29.89
CA SER A 26 30.85 -12.55 -29.06
C SER A 26 30.27 -11.64 -27.98
N GLY A 27 31.11 -10.79 -27.36
CA GLY A 27 30.66 -9.74 -26.44
C GLY A 27 29.75 -8.71 -27.10
N LEU A 28 30.12 -8.23 -28.30
CA LEU A 28 29.32 -7.28 -29.05
C LEU A 28 27.96 -7.88 -29.48
N ARG A 29 27.95 -9.13 -29.95
CA ARG A 29 26.69 -9.84 -30.26
C ARG A 29 25.81 -9.98 -29.02
N ARG A 30 26.36 -10.40 -27.88
CA ARG A 30 25.62 -10.53 -26.62
C ARG A 30 25.05 -9.19 -26.14
N TYR A 31 25.82 -8.10 -26.27
CA TYR A 31 25.36 -6.75 -25.97
C TYR A 31 24.21 -6.34 -26.88
N LEU A 32 24.36 -6.52 -28.20
CA LEU A 32 23.31 -6.21 -29.17
C LEU A 32 22.01 -6.97 -28.88
N TYR A 33 22.08 -8.28 -28.57
CA TYR A 33 20.91 -9.06 -28.20
C TYR A 33 20.24 -8.56 -26.92
N ILE A 34 21.01 -8.26 -25.86
CA ILE A 34 20.46 -7.74 -24.60
C ILE A 34 19.81 -6.37 -24.81
N THR A 35 20.44 -5.48 -25.57
CA THR A 35 19.86 -4.16 -25.85
C THR A 35 18.58 -4.29 -26.67
N ALA A 36 18.54 -5.18 -27.66
CA ALA A 36 17.34 -5.43 -28.46
C ALA A 36 16.20 -6.04 -27.63
N THR A 37 16.48 -6.99 -26.73
CA THR A 37 15.45 -7.58 -25.87
C THR A 37 14.88 -6.57 -24.87
N VAL A 38 15.71 -5.75 -24.24
CA VAL A 38 15.26 -4.69 -23.32
C VAL A 38 14.40 -3.66 -24.08
N LEU A 39 14.80 -3.26 -25.28
CA LEU A 39 14.00 -2.35 -26.11
C LEU A 39 12.66 -2.97 -26.52
N LEU A 40 12.63 -4.25 -26.90
CA LEU A 40 11.39 -4.95 -27.24
C LEU A 40 10.45 -5.06 -26.03
N LEU A 41 10.98 -5.41 -24.85
CA LEU A 41 10.19 -5.45 -23.61
C LEU A 41 9.65 -4.08 -23.23
N PHE A 42 10.45 -3.02 -23.39
CA PHE A 42 10.01 -1.64 -23.17
C PHE A 42 8.90 -1.23 -24.14
N LEU A 43 9.04 -1.55 -25.43
CA LEU A 43 8.01 -1.26 -26.43
C LEU A 43 6.73 -2.06 -26.19
N MET A 44 6.84 -3.34 -25.82
CA MET A 44 5.69 -4.16 -25.42
C MET A 44 5.00 -3.62 -24.17
N TYR A 45 5.76 -3.21 -23.15
CA TYR A 45 5.23 -2.57 -21.95
C TYR A 45 4.52 -1.26 -22.29
N ARG A 46 5.12 -0.38 -23.10
CA ARG A 46 4.48 0.87 -23.53
C ARG A 46 3.23 0.63 -24.36
N TRP A 47 3.22 -0.37 -25.23
CA TRP A 47 2.06 -0.75 -26.02
C TRP A 47 0.94 -1.31 -25.14
N PHE A 48 1.27 -2.16 -24.16
CA PHE A 48 0.32 -2.71 -23.20
C PHE A 48 -0.31 -1.62 -22.34
N ILE A 49 0.49 -0.69 -21.79
CA ILE A 49 0.00 0.47 -21.02
C ILE A 49 -0.82 1.44 -21.90
N ARG A 50 -0.58 1.49 -23.21
CA ARG A 50 -1.37 2.31 -24.15
C ARG A 50 -2.70 1.70 -24.58
N ARG A 51 -3.01 0.44 -24.24
CA ARG A 51 -4.31 -0.14 -24.60
C ARG A 51 -5.44 0.59 -23.86
N PRO A 52 -6.53 0.97 -24.56
CA PRO A 52 -7.61 1.76 -23.99
C PRO A 52 -8.32 1.06 -22.82
N GLU A 53 -8.49 -0.27 -22.85
CA GLU A 53 -9.09 -1.06 -21.75
C GLU A 53 -8.28 -1.02 -20.44
N PHE A 54 -6.95 -0.99 -20.50
CA PHE A 54 -6.11 -0.89 -19.29
C PHE A 54 -6.15 0.53 -18.71
N ASN A 55 -6.26 1.53 -19.59
CA ASN A 55 -6.25 2.94 -19.22
C ASN A 55 -7.54 3.37 -18.51
N GLU A 56 -8.67 2.73 -18.82
CA GLU A 56 -9.94 2.89 -18.09
C GLU A 56 -9.87 2.32 -16.66
N LYS A 57 -9.11 1.25 -16.44
CA LYS A 57 -9.01 0.55 -15.15
C LYS A 57 -7.91 1.10 -14.21
N TYR A 58 -6.83 1.68 -14.76
CA TYR A 58 -5.67 2.13 -13.96
C TYR A 58 -5.09 3.52 -14.29
N GLY A 59 -5.71 4.31 -15.16
CA GLY A 59 -5.56 5.77 -15.20
C GLY A 59 -4.26 6.37 -15.77
N TYR A 60 -4.31 6.77 -17.04
CA TYR A 60 -3.63 7.97 -17.58
C TYR A 60 -4.67 8.76 -18.38
N ARG A 61 -5.44 9.62 -17.70
CA ARG A 61 -6.22 10.68 -18.34
C ARG A 61 -5.21 11.70 -18.87
N GLY A 62 -4.81 11.55 -20.13
CA GLY A 62 -3.99 12.55 -20.82
C GLY A 62 -4.75 13.87 -20.88
N GLU A 63 -4.37 14.81 -20.02
CA GLU A 63 -4.79 16.20 -20.13
C GLU A 63 -4.06 16.82 -21.33
N VAL A 64 -4.73 16.81 -22.48
CA VAL A 64 -4.42 17.75 -23.56
C VAL A 64 -4.69 19.14 -22.99
N MET A 65 -3.65 19.98 -22.94
CA MET A 65 -3.74 21.36 -22.47
C MET A 65 -4.74 22.13 -23.34
N ARG A 66 -5.98 22.22 -22.85
CA ARG A 66 -6.96 23.20 -23.28
C ARG A 66 -6.63 24.49 -22.52
N PRO A 67 -6.47 25.63 -23.19
CA PRO A 67 -6.53 26.90 -22.49
C PRO A 67 -7.94 27.00 -21.89
N ASP A 68 -8.02 27.49 -20.67
CA ASP A 68 -9.25 27.73 -19.89
C ASP A 68 -9.76 26.54 -19.05
N VAL A 69 -8.86 25.83 -18.36
CA VAL A 69 -9.26 25.14 -17.12
C VAL A 69 -9.27 26.18 -16.01
N ALA A 70 -10.43 26.79 -15.78
CA ALA A 70 -10.73 27.38 -14.49
C ALA A 70 -10.28 26.37 -13.43
N THR A 71 -9.31 26.76 -12.58
CA THR A 71 -8.86 25.95 -11.45
C THR A 71 -10.11 25.38 -10.79
N ALA A 72 -10.29 24.06 -10.84
CA ALA A 72 -11.45 23.42 -10.25
C ALA A 72 -11.63 24.02 -8.85
N PRO A 73 -12.83 24.52 -8.49
CA PRO A 73 -13.00 25.23 -7.25
C PRO A 73 -12.46 24.33 -6.13
N LYS A 74 -11.56 24.88 -5.31
CA LYS A 74 -11.02 24.20 -4.13
C LYS A 74 -12.22 23.78 -3.29
N LEU A 75 -12.58 22.50 -3.38
CA LEU A 75 -13.74 21.96 -2.68
C LEU A 75 -13.45 22.02 -1.19
N ASN A 76 -14.41 22.52 -0.41
CA ASN A 76 -14.29 22.55 1.04
C ASN A 76 -14.28 21.11 1.57
N THR A 77 -13.22 20.77 2.29
CA THR A 77 -13.07 19.50 2.99
C THR A 77 -13.19 19.74 4.50
N VAL A 78 -13.93 18.87 5.17
CA VAL A 78 -14.04 18.86 6.63
C VAL A 78 -13.11 17.77 7.16
N LYS A 79 -12.22 18.15 8.08
CA LYS A 79 -11.43 17.19 8.84
C LYS A 79 -12.19 16.79 10.10
N LEU A 80 -12.44 15.49 10.25
CA LEU A 80 -13.15 14.90 11.39
C LEU A 80 -12.23 13.90 12.09
N GLU A 81 -11.87 14.19 13.33
CA GLU A 81 -11.10 13.27 14.19
C GLU A 81 -11.98 12.78 15.34
N ILE A 82 -12.03 11.47 15.54
CA ILE A 82 -12.90 10.83 16.52
C ILE A 82 -12.03 10.05 17.51
N TYR A 83 -12.02 10.50 18.77
CA TYR A 83 -11.34 9.83 19.88
C TYR A 83 -12.38 9.02 20.66
N MET A 84 -12.19 7.70 20.74
CA MET A 84 -13.27 6.79 21.13
C MET A 84 -12.83 5.63 22.03
N GLU A 85 -13.79 5.07 22.78
CA GLU A 85 -13.65 3.89 23.64
C GLU A 85 -14.57 2.77 23.14
N SER A 86 -14.03 1.58 22.92
CA SER A 86 -14.76 0.44 22.30
C SER A 86 -15.98 -0.03 23.10
N MET A 87 -16.03 0.21 24.41
CA MET A 87 -17.11 -0.24 25.30
C MET A 87 -17.92 0.89 25.94
N CYS A 88 -17.60 2.16 25.70
CA CYS A 88 -18.36 3.28 26.25
C CYS A 88 -19.76 3.36 25.61
N PRO A 89 -20.86 3.34 26.40
CA PRO A 89 -22.23 3.36 25.85
C PRO A 89 -22.53 4.59 24.98
N ASP A 90 -22.00 5.76 25.35
CA ASP A 90 -22.21 6.99 24.59
C ASP A 90 -21.45 6.97 23.27
N THR A 91 -20.22 6.45 23.26
CA THR A 91 -19.46 6.19 22.03
C THR A 91 -20.19 5.20 21.13
N SER A 92 -20.73 4.12 21.68
CA SER A 92 -21.51 3.15 20.91
C SER A 92 -22.73 3.80 20.26
N ARG A 93 -23.48 4.61 21.02
CA ARG A 93 -24.62 5.35 20.48
C ARG A 93 -24.20 6.31 19.36
N PHE A 94 -23.09 7.03 19.54
CA PHE A 94 -22.56 7.93 18.52
C PHE A 94 -22.19 7.18 17.23
N MET A 95 -21.43 6.08 17.34
CA MET A 95 -21.00 5.29 16.19
C MET A 95 -22.21 4.76 15.41
N HIS A 96 -23.11 4.04 16.08
CA HIS A 96 -24.23 3.35 15.43
C HIS A 96 -25.27 4.31 14.84
N GLN A 97 -25.57 5.42 15.53
CA GLN A 97 -26.72 6.26 15.18
C GLN A 97 -26.35 7.55 14.44
N GLN A 98 -25.15 8.10 14.70
CA GLN A 98 -24.76 9.38 14.15
C GLN A 98 -23.68 9.21 13.08
N LEU A 99 -22.54 8.60 13.42
CA LEU A 99 -21.43 8.47 12.49
C LEU A 99 -21.81 7.60 11.29
N MET A 100 -22.40 6.42 11.49
CA MET A 100 -22.79 5.55 10.38
C MET A 100 -23.77 6.24 9.42
N LYS A 101 -24.72 7.02 9.95
CA LYS A 101 -25.66 7.79 9.15
C LYS A 101 -24.98 8.93 8.38
N ALA A 102 -24.06 9.67 9.02
CA ALA A 102 -23.33 10.73 8.36
C ALA A 102 -22.38 10.16 7.29
N TRP A 103 -21.70 9.05 7.59
CA TRP A 103 -20.73 8.41 6.72
C TRP A 103 -21.38 7.86 5.46
N SER A 104 -22.56 7.22 5.57
CA SER A 104 -23.28 6.71 4.39
C SER A 104 -23.70 7.80 3.40
N LEU A 105 -23.89 9.03 3.89
CA LEU A 105 -24.25 10.19 3.06
C LEU A 105 -23.03 10.91 2.50
N LEU A 106 -21.92 10.95 3.24
CA LEU A 106 -20.80 11.85 2.96
C LEU A 106 -19.55 11.15 2.43
N SER A 107 -19.35 9.86 2.65
CA SER A 107 -18.08 9.22 2.36
C SER A 107 -17.73 9.22 0.87
N GLY A 108 -18.71 8.98 0.01
CA GLY A 108 -18.55 9.04 -1.45
C GLY A 108 -18.36 10.45 -2.04
N THR A 109 -18.48 11.51 -1.24
CA THR A 109 -18.35 12.89 -1.73
C THR A 109 -16.90 13.36 -1.83
N GLY A 110 -15.96 12.68 -1.18
CA GLY A 110 -14.57 13.13 -1.06
C GLY A 110 -14.39 14.41 -0.23
N ARG A 111 -15.39 14.83 0.55
CA ARG A 111 -15.37 16.07 1.35
C ARG A 111 -15.11 15.87 2.84
N VAL A 112 -14.90 14.63 3.28
CA VAL A 112 -14.60 14.33 4.70
C VAL A 112 -13.27 13.60 4.77
N GLU A 113 -12.31 14.19 5.47
CA GLU A 113 -11.09 13.54 5.90
C GLU A 113 -11.33 12.98 7.30
N LEU A 114 -11.42 11.66 7.43
CA LEU A 114 -11.77 10.99 8.68
C LEU A 114 -10.56 10.33 9.33
N VAL A 115 -10.37 10.60 10.62
CA VAL A 115 -9.42 9.89 11.49
C VAL A 115 -10.19 9.33 12.68
N ILE A 116 -9.97 8.05 12.99
CA ILE A 116 -10.53 7.38 14.17
C ILE A 116 -9.37 6.94 15.06
N VAL A 117 -9.46 7.25 16.35
CA VAL A 117 -8.46 6.94 17.37
C VAL A 117 -9.12 6.14 18.51
N PRO A 118 -9.12 4.79 18.44
CA PRO A 118 -9.57 3.92 19.51
C PRO A 118 -8.55 3.91 20.65
N PHE A 119 -8.82 4.70 21.69
CA PHE A 119 -7.99 4.80 22.88
C PHE A 119 -8.79 5.41 24.04
N GLY A 120 -9.41 6.56 23.76
CA GLY A 120 -10.30 7.26 24.68
C GLY A 120 -9.63 7.63 26.00
N LYS A 121 -10.19 7.14 27.11
CA LYS A 121 -9.70 7.41 28.47
C LYS A 121 -8.72 6.35 28.99
N ALA A 122 -8.22 5.48 28.12
CA ALA A 122 -7.17 4.55 28.50
C ALA A 122 -5.94 5.31 29.00
N ARG A 123 -5.19 4.70 29.92
CA ARG A 123 -3.89 5.19 30.39
C ARG A 123 -2.86 4.10 30.19
N CYS A 124 -1.74 4.45 29.54
CA CYS A 124 -0.65 3.53 29.30
C CYS A 124 0.64 4.04 29.94
N THR A 125 1.41 3.13 30.52
CA THR A 125 2.73 3.38 31.09
C THR A 125 3.76 2.53 30.37
N ALA A 126 4.89 3.13 30.00
CA ALA A 126 5.99 2.39 29.38
C ALA A 126 6.60 1.42 30.40
N ILE A 127 6.79 0.17 29.99
CA ILE A 127 7.36 -0.90 30.83
C ILE A 127 8.77 -1.33 30.37
N GLY A 128 9.34 -0.63 29.39
CA GLY A 128 10.64 -0.95 28.76
C GLY A 128 10.48 -1.72 27.46
N ASN A 129 11.57 -1.89 26.69
CA ASN A 129 11.60 -2.61 25.41
C ASN A 129 10.55 -2.13 24.37
N ASP A 130 10.24 -0.83 24.35
CA ASP A 130 9.19 -0.23 23.52
C ASP A 130 7.76 -0.80 23.77
N ASP A 131 7.56 -1.46 24.91
CA ASP A 131 6.26 -1.98 25.35
C ASP A 131 5.55 -1.04 26.33
N PHE A 132 4.22 -1.18 26.34
CA PHE A 132 3.30 -0.39 27.16
C PHE A 132 2.32 -1.29 27.90
N GLU A 133 2.10 -0.99 29.17
CA GLU A 133 0.99 -1.56 29.95
C GLU A 133 -0.15 -0.54 29.99
N CYS A 134 -1.34 -0.95 29.57
CA CYS A 134 -2.51 -0.08 29.44
C CYS A 134 -3.66 -0.49 30.35
N SER A 135 -4.35 0.50 30.91
CA SER A 135 -5.56 0.36 31.73
C SER A 135 -6.73 1.14 31.10
N CYS A 136 -7.92 0.55 31.08
CA CYS A 136 -9.14 1.12 30.48
C CYS A 136 -10.30 1.17 31.50
N GLN A 137 -11.33 1.99 31.24
CA GLN A 137 -12.45 2.17 32.18
C GLN A 137 -13.31 0.90 32.33
N HIS A 138 -13.52 0.16 31.24
CA HIS A 138 -14.24 -1.11 31.22
C HIS A 138 -13.28 -2.30 31.20
N GLN A 139 -12.16 -2.18 31.93
CA GLN A 139 -11.17 -3.23 32.19
C GLN A 139 -10.49 -3.75 30.91
N SER A 140 -9.92 -4.96 30.97
CA SER A 140 -9.06 -5.53 29.91
C SER A 140 -9.78 -5.70 28.57
N ASN A 141 -11.07 -6.03 28.57
CA ASN A 141 -11.82 -6.23 27.33
C ASN A 141 -11.88 -4.96 26.48
N GLU A 142 -12.07 -3.78 27.09
CA GLU A 142 -12.07 -2.52 26.34
C GLU A 142 -10.71 -2.24 25.72
N CYS A 143 -9.62 -2.44 26.47
CA CYS A 143 -8.27 -2.26 25.96
C CYS A 143 -7.99 -3.20 24.78
N ILE A 144 -8.37 -4.47 24.88
CA ILE A 144 -8.17 -5.46 23.81
C ILE A 144 -9.02 -5.10 22.58
N LEU A 145 -10.25 -4.62 22.76
CA LEU A 145 -11.10 -4.21 21.65
C LEU A 145 -10.64 -2.90 21.01
N ASN A 146 -10.11 -1.94 21.80
CA ASN A 146 -9.43 -0.76 21.26
C ASN A 146 -8.22 -1.19 20.41
N GLN A 147 -7.43 -2.15 20.87
CA GLN A 147 -6.30 -2.70 20.11
C GLN A 147 -6.77 -3.38 18.82
N LEU A 148 -7.83 -4.20 18.86
CA LEU A 148 -8.40 -4.83 17.67
C LEU A 148 -8.84 -3.78 16.64
N MET A 149 -9.51 -2.71 17.07
CA MET A 149 -9.91 -1.62 16.17
C MET A 149 -8.69 -0.93 15.54
N ASN A 150 -7.61 -0.70 16.31
CA ASN A 150 -6.36 -0.17 15.77
C ASN A 150 -5.73 -1.12 14.73
N CYS A 151 -5.75 -2.43 14.97
CA CYS A 151 -5.29 -3.41 13.98
C CYS A 151 -6.11 -3.36 12.68
N VAL A 152 -7.44 -3.16 12.77
CA VAL A 152 -8.30 -2.99 11.59
C VAL A 152 -7.93 -1.73 10.82
N ILE A 153 -7.72 -0.61 11.51
CA ILE A 153 -7.30 0.65 10.88
C ILE A 153 -5.98 0.47 10.14
N ASP A 154 -4.98 -0.12 10.80
CA ASP A 154 -3.65 -0.37 10.26
C ASP A 154 -3.69 -1.28 9.02
N ARG A 155 -4.42 -2.40 9.09
CA ARG A 155 -4.46 -3.40 8.00
C ARG A 155 -5.32 -3.00 6.82
N VAL A 156 -6.43 -2.30 7.05
CA VAL A 156 -7.39 -1.97 5.98
C VAL A 156 -7.10 -0.62 5.36
N GLY A 157 -6.74 0.40 6.15
CA GLY A 157 -6.30 1.73 5.70
C GLY A 157 -7.35 2.63 5.02
N PHE A 158 -8.44 2.08 4.48
CA PHE A 158 -9.46 2.83 3.75
C PHE A 158 -10.69 3.13 4.62
N PRO A 159 -11.02 4.40 4.90
CA PRO A 159 -12.14 4.79 5.77
C PRO A 159 -13.48 4.12 5.40
N ASP A 160 -13.81 4.01 4.11
CA ASP A 160 -15.05 3.34 3.64
C ASP A 160 -15.17 1.87 4.05
N LYS A 161 -14.03 1.21 4.23
CA LYS A 161 -13.98 -0.19 4.65
C LYS A 161 -13.78 -0.33 6.16
N VAL A 162 -13.06 0.61 6.77
CA VAL A 162 -12.74 0.63 8.20
C VAL A 162 -13.96 0.96 9.04
N VAL A 163 -14.72 2.01 8.68
CA VAL A 163 -15.83 2.52 9.50
C VAL A 163 -16.89 1.45 9.79
N PRO A 164 -17.39 0.65 8.81
CA PRO A 164 -18.36 -0.41 9.08
C PRO A 164 -17.81 -1.53 9.99
N ILE A 165 -16.52 -1.81 9.92
CA ILE A 165 -15.89 -2.86 10.75
C ILE A 165 -15.74 -2.36 12.19
N ILE A 166 -15.28 -1.12 12.38
CA ILE A 166 -15.19 -0.49 13.71
C ILE A 166 -16.59 -0.39 14.33
N ASP A 167 -17.60 0.04 13.58
CA ASP A 167 -18.98 0.09 14.04
C ASP A 167 -19.48 -1.30 14.49
N CYS A 168 -19.13 -2.37 13.76
CA CYS A 168 -19.45 -3.73 14.20
C CYS A 168 -18.75 -4.10 15.52
N ILE A 169 -17.46 -3.79 15.70
CA ILE A 169 -16.70 -4.11 16.91
C ILE A 169 -17.18 -3.29 18.12
N GLN A 170 -17.67 -2.08 17.89
CA GLN A 170 -18.15 -1.18 18.93
C GLN A 170 -19.23 -1.85 19.80
N GLY A 171 -19.05 -1.76 21.12
CA GLY A 171 -19.97 -2.32 22.11
C GLY A 171 -19.95 -3.85 22.23
N LYS A 172 -19.02 -4.57 21.56
CA LYS A 172 -18.89 -6.02 21.77
C LYS A 172 -18.33 -6.33 23.16
N PRO A 173 -18.72 -7.48 23.76
CA PRO A 173 -18.36 -7.77 25.14
C PRO A 173 -16.91 -8.21 25.33
N ASN A 174 -16.30 -8.81 24.31
CA ASN A 174 -14.94 -9.35 24.35
C ASN A 174 -14.39 -9.63 22.94
N LEU A 175 -13.10 -9.96 22.89
CA LEU A 175 -12.37 -10.25 21.66
C LEU A 175 -12.98 -11.42 20.86
N ALA A 176 -13.28 -12.54 21.52
CA ALA A 176 -13.77 -13.74 20.85
C ALA A 176 -15.07 -13.46 20.08
N TYR A 177 -16.00 -12.75 20.72
CA TYR A 177 -17.26 -12.36 20.08
C TYR A 177 -17.03 -11.39 18.93
N ALA A 178 -16.17 -10.37 19.12
CA ALA A 178 -15.86 -9.40 18.07
C ALA A 178 -15.22 -10.07 16.83
N LEU A 179 -14.25 -10.97 17.04
CA LEU A 179 -13.61 -11.72 15.96
C LEU A 179 -14.64 -12.57 15.20
N GLN A 180 -15.48 -13.30 15.92
CA GLN A 180 -16.48 -14.18 15.32
C GLN A 180 -17.54 -13.40 14.54
N SER A 181 -18.06 -12.30 15.10
CA SER A 181 -19.18 -11.56 14.50
C SER A 181 -18.76 -10.56 13.43
N CYS A 182 -17.55 -9.98 13.53
CA CYS A 182 -17.14 -8.84 12.70
C CYS A 182 -15.97 -9.16 11.75
N ILE A 183 -15.11 -10.14 12.08
CA ILE A 183 -13.83 -10.35 11.39
C ILE A 183 -13.80 -11.66 10.60
N ALA A 184 -14.26 -12.77 11.17
CA ALA A 184 -14.07 -14.12 10.61
C ALA A 184 -14.55 -14.32 9.16
N ARG A 185 -15.55 -13.52 8.73
CA ARG A 185 -16.11 -13.58 7.37
C ARG A 185 -15.72 -12.38 6.50
N ASN A 186 -14.78 -11.56 6.97
CA ASN A 186 -14.38 -10.35 6.27
C ASN A 186 -13.24 -10.65 5.28
N ALA A 187 -13.58 -10.70 4.00
CA ALA A 187 -12.62 -10.98 2.93
C ALA A 187 -11.45 -9.97 2.85
N LEU A 188 -11.60 -8.79 3.44
CA LEU A 188 -10.55 -7.76 3.48
C LEU A 188 -9.46 -8.08 4.51
N LEU A 189 -9.77 -8.89 5.52
CA LEU A 189 -8.87 -9.21 6.64
C LEU A 189 -8.30 -10.63 6.56
N ASN A 190 -8.79 -11.46 5.63
CA ASN A 190 -8.37 -12.86 5.44
C ASN A 190 -7.22 -13.05 4.43
N GLN A 191 -6.57 -11.96 3.96
CA GLN A 191 -5.51 -12.00 2.93
C GLN A 191 -4.11 -11.67 3.47
N ALA A 192 -3.90 -11.83 4.78
CA ALA A 192 -2.62 -11.58 5.45
C ALA A 192 -1.80 -12.85 5.63
#